data_AF-A0A1E5LH88-F1
#
_entry.id   AF-A0A1E5LH88-F1
#
_cell.length_a   1.000
_cell.length_b   1.000
_cell.length_c   1.000
_cell.angle_alpha   90.00
_cell.angle_beta   90.00
_cell.angle_gamma   90.00
#
_symmetry.space_group_name_H-M   'P 1'
#
loop_
_entity.id
_entity.type
_entity.pdbx_description
1 polymer ?
#
loop_
_entity_poly.entity_id
_entity_poly.type
_entity_poly.pdbx_seq_one_letter_code
_entity_poly.pdbx_strand_id
1 'polypeptide(L)'
;MAYIIDNGWYEGYEGPKRSSYIIEEKKIAYVGKRLSKISYMRMDISPYFISSGRIYVHTQKEFYTPTKEKERELIQLGYTTVVLPLWISSFKKLQYELKKAAHCMINSTLDYLIGVYIPFHLLTPAFIRTCRRFNVPFICVDITMDTAFENSAWGWLRQANFPNPIPLYPVWNGIEEREHDVVKKRWSEILRDHHLPTVNNILNEKKDLHEDAVMQIGLYPIKGALLVGSDLDYALYDRLVDEQGKILYDSTKPKLVVLREKVLMAGENTFLQPGFGRKIDISIAGRFSSLHTLP
;
A
#
# COMPACT_ATOMS: atom_id res chain seq x y z
N MET A 1 0.34 4.27 27.16
CA MET A 1 0.11 3.09 28.03
C MET A 1 0.43 1.86 27.21
N ALA A 2 1.24 0.96 27.74
CA ALA A 2 1.64 -0.26 27.04
C ALA A 2 0.62 -1.39 27.30
N TYR A 3 0.35 -2.22 26.30
CA TYR A 3 -0.48 -3.41 26.43
C TYR A 3 -0.01 -4.52 25.50
N ILE A 4 -0.52 -5.73 25.72
CA ILE A 4 -0.17 -6.93 24.96
C ILE A 4 -1.39 -7.44 24.20
N ILE A 5 -1.19 -7.70 22.91
CA ILE A 5 -2.08 -8.54 22.11
C ILE A 5 -1.45 -9.94 22.11
N ASP A 6 -2.10 -10.92 22.72
CA ASP A 6 -1.49 -12.21 23.02
C ASP A 6 -2.08 -13.36 22.19
N ASN A 7 -1.24 -14.33 21.84
CA ASN A 7 -1.59 -15.62 21.24
C ASN A 7 -2.36 -15.59 19.91
N GLY A 8 -2.26 -14.52 19.14
CA GLY A 8 -2.89 -14.43 17.82
C GLY A 8 -2.25 -15.36 16.81
N TRP A 9 -3.08 -15.95 15.95
CA TRP A 9 -2.61 -16.73 14.82
C TRP A 9 -2.39 -15.83 13.59
N TYR A 10 -1.31 -16.03 12.84
CA TYR A 10 -1.06 -15.33 11.58
C TYR A 10 -0.56 -16.31 10.50
N GLU A 11 -0.76 -15.97 9.23
CA GLU A 11 -0.19 -16.73 8.11
C GLU A 11 1.32 -16.49 8.03
N GLY A 12 2.13 -17.52 8.28
CA GLY A 12 3.55 -17.50 8.00
C GLY A 12 3.87 -18.21 6.69
N TYR A 13 5.10 -18.05 6.19
CA TYR A 13 5.57 -18.74 4.97
C TYR A 13 5.43 -20.27 5.00
N GLU A 14 5.55 -20.87 6.19
CA GLU A 14 5.45 -22.33 6.42
C GLU A 14 4.05 -22.74 6.94
N GLY A 15 3.08 -21.83 6.88
CA GLY A 15 1.72 -22.01 7.39
C GLY A 15 1.43 -21.24 8.69
N PRO A 16 0.30 -21.55 9.35
CA PRO A 16 -0.20 -20.80 10.51
C PRO A 16 0.77 -20.81 11.70
N LYS A 17 1.17 -19.62 12.16
CA LYS A 17 2.04 -19.43 13.32
C LYS A 17 1.35 -18.62 14.41
N ARG A 18 1.84 -18.73 15.65
CA ARG A 18 1.39 -17.92 16.78
C ARG A 18 2.36 -16.78 17.07
N SER A 19 1.80 -15.65 17.44
CA SER A 19 2.51 -14.42 17.78
C SER A 19 1.79 -13.64 18.87
N SER A 20 2.58 -12.92 19.64
CA SER A 20 2.15 -11.96 20.65
C SER A 20 2.89 -10.65 20.40
N TYR A 21 2.20 -9.53 20.60
CA TYR A 21 2.65 -8.19 20.27
C TYR A 21 2.62 -7.31 21.51
N ILE A 22 3.70 -6.58 21.78
CA ILE A 22 3.69 -5.47 22.76
C ILE A 22 3.42 -4.20 22.00
N ILE A 23 2.44 -3.43 22.46
CA ILE A 23 2.03 -2.18 21.85
C ILE A 23 2.47 -1.03 22.76
N GLU A 24 3.19 -0.07 22.20
CA GLU A 24 3.57 1.18 22.84
C GLU A 24 3.35 2.33 21.86
N GLU A 25 2.78 3.44 22.32
CA GLU A 25 2.59 4.66 21.51
C GLU A 25 1.97 4.41 20.12
N LYS A 26 0.94 3.55 20.06
CA LYS A 26 0.19 3.19 18.85
C LYS A 26 0.99 2.37 17.81
N LYS A 27 2.15 1.85 18.23
CA LYS A 27 3.05 1.05 17.41
C LYS A 27 3.35 -0.28 18.08
N ILE A 28 3.82 -1.22 17.27
CA ILE A 28 4.32 -2.49 17.76
C ILE A 28 5.74 -2.28 18.28
N ALA A 29 5.93 -2.38 19.58
CA ALA A 29 7.24 -2.28 20.23
C ALA A 29 8.01 -3.60 20.21
N TYR A 30 7.30 -4.73 20.21
CA TYR A 30 7.91 -6.06 20.23
C TYR A 30 7.00 -7.12 19.63
N VAL A 31 7.60 -8.13 18.99
CA VAL A 31 6.91 -9.32 18.46
C VAL A 31 7.61 -10.57 19.01
N GLY A 32 6.85 -11.51 19.55
CA GLY A 32 7.40 -12.78 20.03
C GLY A 32 6.39 -13.91 20.06
N LYS A 33 6.83 -15.14 20.33
CA LYS A 33 5.93 -16.31 20.37
C LYS A 33 5.07 -16.39 21.65
N ARG A 34 5.62 -15.95 22.79
CA ARG A 34 4.97 -15.92 24.11
C ARG A 34 5.56 -14.80 24.96
N LEU A 35 4.71 -14.06 25.67
CA LEU A 35 5.09 -12.92 26.52
C LEU A 35 4.74 -13.13 28.00
N SER A 36 4.97 -14.35 28.52
CA SER A 36 4.55 -14.77 29.86
C SER A 36 5.20 -13.97 31.00
N LYS A 37 6.41 -13.47 30.81
CA LYS A 37 7.19 -12.76 31.84
C LYS A 37 6.93 -11.24 31.96
N ILE A 38 6.07 -10.68 31.11
CA ILE A 38 5.83 -9.22 31.04
C ILE A 38 4.46 -8.87 31.65
N SER A 39 4.41 -7.90 32.57
CA SER A 39 3.23 -7.60 33.39
C SER A 39 2.34 -6.47 32.86
N TYR A 40 2.09 -6.42 31.54
CA TYR A 40 1.15 -5.45 30.96
C TYR A 40 -0.28 -6.00 30.88
N MET A 41 -1.26 -5.11 30.68
CA MET A 41 -2.64 -5.50 30.34
C MET A 41 -2.61 -6.38 29.08
N ARG A 42 -3.37 -7.47 29.09
CA ARG A 42 -3.37 -8.45 27.99
C ARG A 42 -4.75 -8.58 27.37
N MET A 43 -4.78 -8.63 26.05
CA MET A 43 -5.93 -9.03 25.25
C MET A 43 -5.59 -10.36 24.59
N ASP A 44 -6.25 -11.44 25.00
CA ASP A 44 -6.09 -12.75 24.37
C ASP A 44 -6.91 -12.81 23.08
N ILE A 45 -6.23 -13.07 21.96
CA ILE A 45 -6.84 -13.25 20.64
C ILE A 45 -6.61 -14.66 20.09
N SER A 46 -6.32 -15.63 20.95
CA SER A 46 -6.15 -17.04 20.58
C SER A 46 -7.27 -17.66 19.73
N PRO A 47 -8.56 -17.23 19.80
CA PRO A 47 -9.61 -17.73 18.91
C PRO A 47 -9.54 -17.17 17.48
N TYR A 48 -8.75 -16.12 17.25
CA TYR A 48 -8.75 -15.35 16.02
C TYR A 48 -7.45 -15.47 15.24
N PHE A 49 -7.58 -15.25 13.94
CA PHE A 49 -6.45 -14.90 13.11
C PHE A 49 -6.27 -13.38 13.08
N ILE A 50 -5.03 -12.92 13.14
CA ILE A 50 -4.64 -11.53 12.98
C ILE A 50 -3.93 -11.37 11.63
N SER A 51 -4.26 -10.28 10.93
CA SER A 51 -3.56 -9.84 9.72
C SER A 51 -3.29 -8.35 9.83
N SER A 52 -2.24 -7.85 9.17
CA SER A 52 -2.01 -6.41 9.04
C SER A 52 -3.18 -5.74 8.31
N GLY A 53 -3.45 -4.48 8.63
CA GLY A 53 -4.46 -3.69 7.94
C GLY A 53 -4.21 -3.66 6.43
N ARG A 54 -5.26 -3.95 5.64
CA ARG A 54 -5.15 -4.00 4.19
C ARG A 54 -4.97 -2.60 3.60
N ILE A 55 -4.36 -2.55 2.41
CA ILE A 55 -4.08 -1.33 1.68
C ILE A 55 -4.88 -1.34 0.37
N TYR A 56 -5.85 -0.43 0.27
CA TYR A 56 -6.69 -0.27 -0.91
C TYR A 56 -5.98 0.61 -1.93
N VAL A 57 -5.99 0.24 -3.20
CA VAL A 57 -5.47 1.08 -4.30
C VAL A 57 -6.64 1.54 -5.16
N HIS A 58 -6.80 2.86 -5.29
CA HIS A 58 -7.78 3.43 -6.20
C HIS A 58 -7.20 3.45 -7.62
N THR A 59 -7.76 2.67 -8.54
CA THR A 59 -7.18 2.46 -9.88
C THR A 59 -7.83 3.30 -10.98
N GLN A 60 -8.89 4.03 -10.65
CA GLN A 60 -9.65 4.83 -11.62
C GLN A 60 -8.98 6.19 -11.86
N LYS A 61 -9.26 6.81 -13.02
CA LYS A 61 -8.72 8.13 -13.38
C LYS A 61 -9.37 9.24 -12.54
N GLU A 62 -10.63 9.07 -12.18
CA GLU A 62 -11.37 9.94 -11.30
C GLU A 62 -10.72 9.96 -9.92
N PHE A 63 -10.67 11.13 -9.27
CA PHE A 63 -10.10 11.21 -7.94
C PHE A 63 -11.02 10.54 -6.91
N TYR A 64 -10.44 9.66 -6.09
CA TYR A 64 -11.14 9.07 -4.95
C TYR A 64 -11.63 10.16 -4.00
N THR A 65 -12.93 10.15 -3.69
CA THR A 65 -13.49 11.04 -2.67
C THR A 65 -13.95 10.20 -1.49
N PRO A 66 -13.49 10.49 -0.26
CA PRO A 66 -13.91 9.74 0.91
C PRO A 66 -15.36 10.09 1.24
N THR A 67 -16.28 9.18 0.90
CA THR A 67 -17.67 9.22 1.35
C THR A 67 -17.87 8.27 2.51
N LYS A 68 -18.87 8.53 3.36
CA LYS A 68 -19.15 7.67 4.53
C LYS A 68 -19.44 6.24 4.11
N GLU A 69 -20.17 6.06 3.02
CA GLU A 69 -20.55 4.77 2.46
C GLU A 69 -19.30 4.03 1.95
N LYS A 70 -18.44 4.73 1.21
CA LYS A 70 -17.23 4.11 0.64
C LYS A 70 -16.22 3.75 1.72
N GLU A 71 -16.00 4.63 2.69
CA GLU A 71 -15.11 4.32 3.81
C GLU A 71 -15.65 3.17 4.66
N ARG A 72 -16.96 3.11 4.89
CA ARG A 72 -17.59 1.99 5.60
C ARG A 72 -17.37 0.68 4.87
N GLU A 73 -17.60 0.64 3.55
CA GLU A 73 -17.35 -0.53 2.71
C GLU A 73 -15.89 -1.00 2.82
N LEU A 74 -14.94 -0.08 2.68
CA LEU A 74 -13.52 -0.40 2.77
C LEU A 74 -13.13 -0.92 4.17
N ILE A 75 -13.61 -0.29 5.23
CA ILE A 75 -13.36 -0.74 6.61
C ILE A 75 -13.93 -2.15 6.82
N GLN A 76 -15.13 -2.43 6.32
CA GLN A 76 -15.76 -3.75 6.41
C GLN A 76 -14.99 -4.86 5.68
N LEU A 77 -14.11 -4.49 4.75
CA LEU A 77 -13.22 -5.42 4.04
C LEU A 77 -11.83 -5.54 4.71
N GLY A 78 -11.57 -4.80 5.79
CA GLY A 78 -10.31 -4.81 6.53
C GLY A 78 -9.28 -3.78 6.07
N TYR A 79 -9.68 -2.82 5.22
CA TYR A 79 -8.78 -1.76 4.78
C TYR A 79 -8.59 -0.69 5.85
N THR A 80 -7.33 -0.30 6.04
CA THR A 80 -6.91 0.74 7.00
C THR A 80 -6.19 1.90 6.32
N THR A 81 -5.71 1.67 5.10
CA THR A 81 -4.96 2.64 4.31
C THR A 81 -5.46 2.66 2.86
N VAL A 82 -5.46 3.84 2.24
CA VAL A 82 -5.85 4.05 0.84
C VAL A 82 -4.70 4.69 0.04
N VAL A 83 -4.41 4.16 -1.13
CA VAL A 83 -3.37 4.62 -2.06
C VAL A 83 -4.04 5.23 -3.29
N LEU A 84 -3.72 6.50 -3.55
CA LEU A 84 -4.45 7.38 -4.46
C LEU A 84 -3.54 7.94 -5.55
N PRO A 85 -3.44 7.27 -6.71
CA PRO A 85 -2.87 7.88 -7.90
C PRO A 85 -3.76 9.01 -8.43
N LEU A 86 -3.25 10.24 -8.43
CA LEU A 86 -3.96 11.40 -8.96
C LEU A 86 -3.66 11.62 -10.45
N TRP A 87 -4.67 11.65 -11.30
CA TRP A 87 -4.48 11.94 -12.73
C TRP A 87 -3.96 13.37 -12.98
N ILE A 88 -2.79 13.49 -13.62
CA ILE A 88 -2.15 14.74 -13.97
C ILE A 88 -2.02 14.83 -15.49
N SER A 89 -2.84 15.69 -16.11
CA SER A 89 -2.78 15.96 -17.55
C SER A 89 -1.79 17.07 -17.94
N SER A 90 -1.24 17.80 -16.97
CA SER A 90 -0.29 18.86 -17.23
C SER A 90 0.67 19.08 -16.06
N PHE A 91 1.96 19.18 -16.38
CA PHE A 91 3.04 19.46 -15.43
C PHE A 91 2.79 20.69 -14.55
N LYS A 92 2.20 21.76 -15.12
CA LYS A 92 1.95 23.02 -14.40
C LYS A 92 0.91 22.89 -13.28
N LYS A 93 0.04 21.88 -13.36
CA LYS A 93 -1.05 21.67 -12.39
C LYS A 93 -0.66 20.78 -11.21
N LEU A 94 0.49 20.10 -11.28
CA LEU A 94 0.88 19.09 -10.28
C LEU A 94 0.75 19.58 -8.84
N GLN A 95 1.34 20.73 -8.50
CA GLN A 95 1.30 21.25 -7.12
C GLN A 95 -0.12 21.57 -6.66
N TYR A 96 -0.92 22.17 -7.54
CA TYR A 96 -2.30 22.54 -7.24
C TYR A 96 -3.15 21.29 -6.99
N GLU A 97 -3.05 20.30 -7.89
CA GLU A 97 -3.81 19.06 -7.79
C GLU A 97 -3.41 18.24 -6.55
N LEU A 98 -2.11 18.15 -6.21
CA LEU A 98 -1.67 17.49 -4.97
C LEU A 98 -2.25 18.16 -3.71
N LYS A 99 -2.30 19.49 -3.66
CA LYS A 99 -2.90 20.23 -2.54
C LYS A 99 -4.41 20.01 -2.48
N LYS A 100 -5.08 20.05 -3.63
CA LYS A 100 -6.52 19.81 -3.74
C LYS A 100 -6.87 18.38 -3.28
N ALA A 101 -6.13 17.38 -3.74
CA ALA A 101 -6.28 15.99 -3.32
C ALA A 101 -6.11 15.82 -1.80
N ALA A 102 -5.06 16.41 -1.22
CA ALA A 102 -4.86 16.39 0.23
C ALA A 102 -6.03 17.05 0.98
N HIS A 103 -6.55 18.18 0.47
CA HIS A 103 -7.72 18.84 1.04
C HIS A 103 -8.99 17.97 0.99
N CYS A 104 -9.24 17.28 -0.13
CA CYS A 104 -10.36 16.35 -0.26
C CYS A 104 -10.30 15.20 0.76
N MET A 105 -9.10 14.85 1.24
CA MET A 105 -8.87 13.78 2.21
C MET A 105 -8.88 14.25 3.68
N ILE A 106 -9.10 15.55 3.96
CA ILE A 106 -9.08 16.09 5.34
C ILE A 106 -10.06 15.37 6.27
N ASN A 107 -11.21 14.92 5.74
CA ASN A 107 -12.24 14.25 6.53
C ASN A 107 -12.15 12.72 6.46
N SER A 108 -11.07 12.16 5.89
CA SER A 108 -10.96 10.70 5.77
C SER A 108 -10.79 10.03 7.13
N THR A 109 -11.43 8.88 7.32
CA THR A 109 -11.22 7.99 8.46
C THR A 109 -9.95 7.16 8.29
N LEU A 110 -9.59 6.83 7.06
CA LEU A 110 -8.48 5.95 6.71
C LEU A 110 -7.19 6.73 6.48
N ASP A 111 -6.04 6.13 6.81
CA ASP A 111 -4.76 6.71 6.42
C ASP A 111 -4.64 6.69 4.89
N TYR A 112 -3.91 7.64 4.31
CA TYR A 112 -3.86 7.75 2.86
C TYR A 112 -2.50 8.18 2.31
N LEU A 113 -2.19 7.70 1.12
CA LEU A 113 -0.98 8.03 0.37
C LEU A 113 -1.37 8.55 -1.01
N ILE A 114 -0.84 9.71 -1.41
CA ILE A 114 -1.14 10.30 -2.71
C ILE A 114 0.07 10.14 -3.62
N GLY A 115 -0.11 9.43 -4.73
CA GLY A 115 0.82 9.38 -5.85
C GLY A 115 0.28 10.16 -7.04
N VAL A 116 0.91 9.98 -8.21
CA VAL A 116 0.44 10.60 -9.46
C VAL A 116 0.21 9.55 -10.53
N TYR A 117 -0.67 9.85 -11.46
CA TYR A 117 -0.95 9.07 -12.64
C TYR A 117 -0.87 9.98 -13.86
N ILE A 118 0.03 9.66 -14.78
CA ILE A 118 0.31 10.49 -15.95
C ILE A 118 0.20 9.70 -17.24
N PRO A 119 -0.11 10.35 -18.37
CA PRO A 119 0.20 9.80 -19.67
C PRO A 119 1.72 9.70 -19.88
N PHE A 120 2.16 8.69 -20.64
CA PHE A 120 3.58 8.42 -20.88
C PHE A 120 4.39 9.63 -21.36
N HIS A 121 3.83 10.47 -22.23
CA HIS A 121 4.55 11.64 -22.78
C HIS A 121 4.93 12.70 -21.73
N LEU A 122 4.33 12.68 -20.53
CA LEU A 122 4.73 13.56 -19.43
C LEU A 122 5.89 13.00 -18.59
N LEU A 123 6.27 11.73 -18.79
CA LEU A 123 7.37 11.08 -18.07
C LEU A 123 8.72 11.64 -18.57
N THR A 124 9.09 12.78 -18.00
CA THR A 124 10.33 13.50 -18.33
C THR A 124 11.22 13.66 -17.10
N PRO A 125 12.54 13.89 -17.27
CA PRO A 125 13.43 14.17 -16.14
C PRO A 125 12.98 15.37 -15.29
N ALA A 126 12.38 16.38 -15.92
CA ALA A 126 11.82 17.54 -15.23
C ALA A 126 10.58 17.18 -14.39
N PHE A 127 9.72 16.30 -14.91
CA PHE A 127 8.57 15.77 -14.18
C PHE A 127 9.02 15.02 -12.92
N ILE A 128 9.94 14.07 -13.05
CA ILE A 128 10.48 13.28 -11.93
C ILE A 128 11.07 14.20 -10.85
N ARG A 129 11.92 15.17 -11.22
CA ARG A 129 12.51 16.12 -10.26
C ARG A 129 11.45 16.91 -9.48
N THR A 130 10.35 17.25 -10.14
CA THR A 130 9.26 18.02 -9.53
C THR A 130 8.41 17.14 -8.61
N CYS A 131 8.11 15.91 -9.01
CA CYS A 131 7.53 14.89 -8.13
C CYS A 131 8.34 14.72 -6.85
N ARG A 132 9.67 14.62 -6.97
CA ARG A 132 10.57 14.54 -5.80
C ARG A 132 10.50 15.77 -4.90
N ARG A 133 10.50 16.97 -5.49
CA ARG A 133 10.35 18.22 -4.73
C ARG A 133 9.06 18.25 -3.89
N PHE A 134 7.99 17.61 -4.38
CA PHE A 134 6.71 17.51 -3.68
C PHE A 134 6.51 16.18 -2.93
N ASN A 135 7.57 15.39 -2.74
CA ASN A 135 7.55 14.09 -2.05
C ASN A 135 6.48 13.13 -2.60
N VAL A 136 6.32 13.09 -3.92
CA VAL A 136 5.45 12.12 -4.60
C VAL A 136 6.10 10.73 -4.47
N PRO A 137 5.42 9.75 -3.84
CA PRO A 137 5.99 8.46 -3.47
C PRO A 137 6.02 7.44 -4.61
N PHE A 138 5.15 7.59 -5.62
CA PHE A 138 5.09 6.72 -6.79
C PHE A 138 4.42 7.42 -7.98
N ILE A 139 4.70 6.91 -9.18
CA ILE A 139 4.13 7.40 -10.44
C ILE A 139 3.50 6.22 -11.17
N CYS A 140 2.19 6.26 -11.40
CA CYS A 140 1.51 5.43 -12.37
C CYS A 140 1.64 6.05 -13.76
N VAL A 141 1.95 5.25 -14.77
CA VAL A 141 2.17 5.70 -16.15
C VAL A 141 1.18 5.00 -17.06
N ASP A 142 0.34 5.77 -17.76
CA ASP A 142 -0.61 5.27 -18.76
C ASP A 142 0.17 4.76 -19.96
N ILE A 143 0.13 3.44 -20.18
CA ILE A 143 0.76 2.76 -21.30
C ILE A 143 -0.33 2.27 -22.24
N THR A 144 -0.26 2.75 -23.48
CA THR A 144 -1.11 2.35 -24.60
C THR A 144 -0.30 1.63 -25.67
N MET A 145 -0.97 1.04 -26.66
CA MET A 145 -0.32 0.35 -27.78
C MET A 145 0.65 1.26 -28.55
N ASP A 146 0.29 2.53 -28.76
CA ASP A 146 1.10 3.54 -29.48
C ASP A 146 2.24 4.14 -28.66
N THR A 147 2.54 3.59 -27.48
CA THR A 147 3.58 4.15 -26.61
C THR A 147 4.96 3.95 -27.24
N ALA A 148 5.53 5.03 -27.78
CA ALA A 148 6.86 5.06 -28.38
C ALA A 148 7.95 5.13 -27.28
N PHE A 149 8.27 3.99 -26.68
CA PHE A 149 9.27 3.90 -25.62
C PHE A 149 10.65 4.42 -26.02
N GLU A 150 11.03 4.34 -27.29
CA GLU A 150 12.32 4.78 -27.84
C GLU A 150 12.52 6.29 -27.74
N ASN A 151 11.43 7.06 -27.72
CA ASN A 151 11.49 8.52 -27.67
C ASN A 151 11.84 9.05 -26.27
N SER A 152 11.79 8.19 -25.25
CA SER A 152 12.11 8.56 -23.88
C SER A 152 13.60 8.49 -23.60
N ALA A 153 14.14 9.56 -23.02
CA ALA A 153 15.53 9.64 -22.60
C ALA A 153 15.75 8.89 -21.26
N TRP A 154 15.66 7.56 -21.28
CA TRP A 154 15.69 6.70 -20.08
C TRP A 154 16.91 6.89 -19.19
N GLY A 155 18.10 7.08 -19.76
CA GLY A 155 19.31 7.40 -19.00
C GLY A 155 19.19 8.70 -18.19
N TRP A 156 18.50 9.71 -18.74
CA TRP A 156 18.25 10.99 -18.06
C TRP A 156 17.14 10.86 -17.01
N LEU A 157 16.15 9.99 -17.25
CA LEU A 157 15.13 9.66 -16.25
C LEU A 157 15.79 8.99 -15.03
N ARG A 158 16.68 8.01 -15.25
CA ARG A 158 17.47 7.38 -14.19
C ARG A 158 18.25 8.41 -13.37
N GLN A 159 18.99 9.30 -14.04
CA GLN A 159 19.75 10.35 -13.35
C GLN A 159 18.85 11.27 -12.52
N ALA A 160 17.69 11.67 -13.06
CA ALA A 160 16.72 12.49 -12.35
C ALA A 160 16.08 11.77 -11.14
N ASN A 161 16.05 10.43 -11.16
CA ASN A 161 15.48 9.62 -10.09
C ASN A 161 16.46 9.38 -8.92
N PHE A 162 17.76 9.63 -9.09
CA PHE A 162 18.78 9.43 -8.04
C PHE A 162 18.86 10.63 -7.06
N PRO A 163 19.07 10.44 -5.73
CA PRO A 163 19.37 9.18 -5.02
C PRO A 163 18.18 8.38 -4.50
N ASN A 164 17.01 9.00 -4.31
CA ASN A 164 15.82 8.31 -3.79
C ASN A 164 14.85 8.07 -4.95
N PRO A 165 14.87 6.88 -5.57
CA PRO A 165 14.13 6.64 -6.79
C PRO A 165 12.63 6.50 -6.51
N ILE A 166 11.83 7.20 -7.31
CA ILE A 166 10.39 7.04 -7.34
C ILE A 166 10.08 5.82 -8.23
N PRO A 167 9.36 4.81 -7.72
CA PRO A 167 8.91 3.67 -8.52
C PRO A 167 7.90 4.10 -9.59
N LEU A 168 8.04 3.49 -10.77
CA LEU A 168 7.16 3.68 -11.92
C LEU A 168 6.29 2.44 -12.09
N TYR A 169 4.97 2.61 -12.03
CA TYR A 169 4.00 1.54 -12.20
C TYR A 169 3.26 1.70 -13.53
N PRO A 170 3.28 0.71 -14.42
CA PRO A 170 2.51 0.79 -15.65
C PRO A 170 1.02 0.59 -15.36
N VAL A 171 0.17 1.35 -16.05
CA VAL A 171 -1.27 1.12 -16.14
C VAL A 171 -1.60 0.84 -17.60
N TRP A 172 -1.97 -0.39 -17.88
CA TRP A 172 -2.20 -0.90 -19.23
C TRP A 172 -3.61 -0.52 -19.70
N ASN A 173 -3.74 0.39 -20.67
CA ASN A 173 -5.04 0.82 -21.20
C ASN A 173 -5.12 0.62 -22.71
N GLY A 174 -6.22 0.01 -23.16
CA GLY A 174 -6.49 -0.16 -24.60
C GLY A 174 -5.47 -1.05 -25.31
N ILE A 175 -4.84 -1.98 -24.59
CA ILE A 175 -3.92 -2.97 -25.14
C ILE A 175 -4.68 -4.29 -25.30
N GLU A 176 -4.66 -4.86 -26.50
CA GLU A 176 -5.26 -6.16 -26.77
C GLU A 176 -4.53 -7.27 -26.01
N GLU A 177 -5.26 -8.31 -25.59
CA GLU A 177 -4.72 -9.42 -24.79
C GLU A 177 -3.51 -10.09 -25.46
N ARG A 178 -3.52 -10.21 -26.79
CA ARG A 178 -2.43 -10.80 -27.58
C ARG A 178 -1.14 -9.99 -27.57
N GLU A 179 -1.23 -8.68 -27.39
CA GLU A 179 -0.09 -7.76 -27.41
C GLU A 179 0.36 -7.34 -26.01
N HIS A 180 -0.49 -7.59 -25.01
CA HIS A 180 -0.26 -7.23 -23.62
C HIS A 180 1.08 -7.73 -23.08
N ASP A 181 1.42 -9.00 -23.33
CA ASP A 181 2.68 -9.59 -22.87
C ASP A 181 3.90 -8.99 -23.56
N VAL A 182 3.78 -8.63 -24.83
CA VAL A 182 4.87 -7.99 -25.59
C VAL A 182 5.17 -6.61 -25.04
N VAL A 183 4.14 -5.77 -24.86
CA VAL A 183 4.28 -4.41 -24.32
C VAL A 183 4.78 -4.44 -22.87
N LYS A 184 4.23 -5.35 -22.06
CA LYS A 184 4.66 -5.55 -20.66
C LYS A 184 6.11 -5.99 -20.55
N LYS A 185 6.53 -6.96 -21.36
CA LYS A 185 7.92 -7.43 -21.40
C LYS A 185 8.86 -6.29 -21.79
N ARG A 186 8.49 -5.53 -22.82
CA ARG A 186 9.27 -4.39 -23.29
C ARG A 186 9.44 -3.31 -22.22
N TRP A 187 8.37 -2.92 -21.53
CA TRP A 187 8.43 -1.99 -20.39
C TRP A 187 9.38 -2.50 -19.31
N SER A 188 9.26 -3.78 -18.96
CA SER A 188 10.08 -4.42 -17.93
C SER A 188 11.56 -4.41 -18.28
N GLU A 189 11.90 -4.75 -19.53
CA GLU A 189 13.27 -4.78 -20.03
C GLU A 189 13.90 -3.39 -19.96
N ILE A 190 13.21 -2.36 -20.46
CA ILE A 190 13.69 -0.99 -20.44
C ILE A 190 13.96 -0.50 -19.01
N LEU A 191 13.00 -0.70 -18.09
CA LEU A 191 13.19 -0.25 -16.72
C LEU A 191 14.29 -1.01 -16.00
N ARG A 192 14.44 -2.31 -16.26
CA ARG A 192 15.53 -3.12 -15.72
C ARG A 192 16.89 -2.65 -16.22
N ASP A 193 17.03 -2.45 -17.54
CA ASP A 193 18.29 -2.04 -18.17
C ASP A 193 18.73 -0.64 -17.71
N HIS A 194 17.78 0.21 -17.33
CA HIS A 194 18.03 1.53 -16.77
C HIS A 194 17.94 1.60 -15.24
N HIS A 195 17.82 0.46 -14.54
CA HIS A 195 17.70 0.37 -13.08
C HIS A 195 16.66 1.32 -12.48
N LEU A 196 15.50 1.44 -13.14
CA LEU A 196 14.35 2.19 -12.65
C LEU A 196 13.41 1.23 -11.90
N PRO A 197 13.05 1.52 -10.63
CA PRO A 197 12.21 0.61 -9.86
C PRO A 197 10.80 0.54 -10.43
N THR A 198 10.28 -0.68 -10.55
CA THR A 198 8.93 -0.96 -11.05
C THR A 198 8.43 -2.29 -10.48
N VAL A 199 7.11 -2.45 -10.45
CA VAL A 199 6.43 -3.74 -10.41
C VAL A 199 5.39 -3.70 -11.52
N ASN A 200 5.34 -4.74 -12.35
CA ASN A 200 4.39 -4.78 -13.47
C ASN A 200 2.93 -4.90 -13.03
N ASN A 201 2.71 -5.32 -11.79
CA ASN A 201 1.40 -5.41 -11.19
C ASN A 201 1.40 -4.66 -9.85
N ILE A 202 0.83 -3.46 -9.85
CA ILE A 202 0.64 -2.70 -8.60
C ILE A 202 -0.40 -3.38 -7.71
N LEU A 203 -1.33 -4.13 -8.30
CA LEU A 203 -2.34 -4.90 -7.58
C LEU A 203 -1.89 -6.35 -7.44
N ASN A 204 -2.30 -7.02 -6.38
CA ASN A 204 -2.31 -8.48 -6.37
C ASN A 204 -3.60 -9.01 -7.02
N GLU A 205 -3.73 -10.34 -7.10
CA GLU A 205 -4.94 -11.01 -7.62
C GLU A 205 -6.24 -10.57 -6.92
N LYS A 206 -6.14 -10.00 -5.72
CA LYS A 206 -7.24 -9.58 -4.84
C LYS A 206 -7.53 -8.10 -4.89
N LYS A 207 -6.90 -7.36 -5.81
CA LYS A 207 -7.00 -5.89 -5.94
C LYS A 207 -6.49 -5.11 -4.70
N ASP A 208 -5.74 -5.77 -3.80
CA ASP A 208 -4.94 -5.08 -2.79
C ASP A 208 -3.64 -4.60 -3.43
N LEU A 209 -2.96 -3.64 -2.78
CA LEU A 209 -1.58 -3.30 -3.15
C LEU A 209 -0.68 -4.54 -3.00
N HIS A 210 0.03 -4.93 -4.06
CA HIS A 210 0.96 -6.05 -4.04
C HIS A 210 2.10 -5.81 -3.03
N GLU A 211 2.56 -6.85 -2.32
CA GLU A 211 3.58 -6.71 -1.26
C GLU A 211 4.85 -6.01 -1.77
N ASP A 212 5.36 -6.41 -2.94
CA ASP A 212 6.49 -5.74 -3.60
C ASP A 212 6.24 -4.23 -3.83
N ALA A 213 5.00 -3.86 -4.17
CA ALA A 213 4.63 -2.46 -4.35
C ALA A 213 4.56 -1.73 -2.99
N VAL A 214 4.05 -2.37 -1.93
CA VAL A 214 4.09 -1.82 -0.55
C VAL A 214 5.53 -1.51 -0.14
N MET A 215 6.47 -2.43 -0.44
CA MET A 215 7.89 -2.26 -0.13
C MET A 215 8.56 -1.18 -0.99
N GLN A 216 8.33 -1.18 -2.30
CA GLN A 216 8.92 -0.18 -3.21
C GLN A 216 8.41 1.23 -2.96
N ILE A 217 7.12 1.39 -2.68
CA ILE A 217 6.52 2.70 -2.33
C ILE A 217 7.09 3.21 -0.99
N GLY A 218 7.57 2.31 -0.12
CA GLY A 218 8.11 2.67 1.19
C GLY A 218 7.06 2.67 2.31
N LEU A 219 5.88 2.08 2.06
CA LEU A 219 4.86 1.88 3.08
C LEU A 219 5.33 0.84 4.11
N TYR A 220 6.06 -0.18 3.68
CA TYR A 220 6.65 -1.17 4.57
C TYR A 220 7.87 -0.60 5.32
N PRO A 221 8.06 -0.92 6.62
CA PRO A 221 7.19 -1.74 7.45
C PRO A 221 6.10 -0.94 8.18
N ILE A 222 6.00 0.38 8.00
CA ILE A 222 5.08 1.24 8.76
C ILE A 222 3.62 0.79 8.59
N LYS A 223 3.22 0.45 7.36
CA LYS A 223 1.91 -0.09 6.96
C LYS A 223 2.06 -1.45 6.29
N GLY A 224 1.00 -2.25 6.33
CA GLY A 224 0.94 -3.54 5.64
C GLY A 224 1.79 -4.64 6.28
N ALA A 225 2.24 -4.45 7.53
CA ALA A 225 3.00 -5.44 8.27
C ALA A 225 2.71 -5.33 9.78
N LEU A 226 2.88 -6.45 10.50
CA LEU A 226 2.81 -6.50 11.96
C LEU A 226 4.21 -6.75 12.55
N LEU A 227 5.12 -5.80 12.33
CA LEU A 227 6.50 -5.90 12.74
C LEU A 227 6.85 -4.81 13.76
N VAL A 228 8.00 -4.97 14.41
CA VAL A 228 8.50 -3.94 15.32
C VAL A 228 8.67 -2.61 14.59
N GLY A 229 8.10 -1.55 15.14
CA GLY A 229 8.09 -0.19 14.58
C GLY A 229 6.94 0.12 13.63
N SER A 230 6.14 -0.89 13.23
CA SER A 230 4.91 -0.70 12.44
C SER A 230 3.85 0.05 13.23
N ASP A 231 3.00 0.80 12.53
CA ASP A 231 1.75 1.29 13.12
C ASP A 231 0.87 0.08 13.50
N LEU A 232 0.09 0.23 14.57
CA LEU A 232 -0.83 -0.82 14.98
C LEU A 232 -2.09 -0.86 14.09
N ASP A 233 -1.94 -1.36 12.88
CA ASP A 233 -3.03 -1.53 11.94
C ASP A 233 -3.27 -3.01 11.71
N TYR A 234 -4.43 -3.51 12.14
CA TYR A 234 -4.72 -4.93 12.04
C TYR A 234 -6.21 -5.22 11.90
N ALA A 235 -6.50 -6.39 11.36
CA ALA A 235 -7.83 -6.96 11.31
C ALA A 235 -7.82 -8.35 11.96
N LEU A 236 -8.89 -8.67 12.69
CA LEU A 236 -9.12 -10.00 13.26
C LEU A 236 -10.18 -10.75 12.47
N TYR A 237 -9.94 -12.02 12.23
CA TYR A 237 -10.80 -12.92 11.47
C TYR A 237 -11.11 -14.16 12.29
N ASP A 238 -12.27 -14.77 12.05
CA ASP A 238 -12.59 -16.07 12.61
C ASP A 238 -11.59 -17.11 12.12
N ARG A 239 -11.34 -18.12 12.96
CA ARG A 239 -10.38 -19.17 12.66
C ARG A 239 -10.92 -20.21 11.67
N LEU A 240 -11.13 -19.80 10.42
CA LEU A 240 -11.50 -20.70 9.32
C LEU A 240 -10.25 -21.08 8.51
N VAL A 241 -10.04 -22.39 8.36
CA VAL A 241 -8.99 -22.98 7.54
C VAL A 241 -9.63 -23.82 6.44
N ASP A 242 -9.02 -23.83 5.26
CA ASP A 242 -9.42 -24.69 4.16
C ASP A 242 -9.03 -26.15 4.39
N GLU A 243 -9.37 -27.02 3.45
CA GLU A 243 -9.06 -28.46 3.49
C GLU A 243 -7.55 -28.73 3.51
N GLN A 244 -6.73 -27.78 3.06
CA GLN A 244 -5.27 -27.82 3.04
C GLN A 244 -4.64 -27.16 4.28
N GLY A 245 -5.45 -26.70 5.23
CA GLY A 245 -5.00 -26.05 6.46
C GLY A 245 -4.51 -24.61 6.28
N LYS A 246 -4.72 -24.00 5.10
CA LYS A 246 -4.45 -22.58 4.85
C LYS A 246 -5.59 -21.73 5.35
N ILE A 247 -5.26 -20.51 5.75
CA ILE A 247 -6.24 -19.65 6.38
C ILE A 247 -7.09 -18.94 5.33
N LEU A 248 -8.40 -19.01 5.50
CA LEU A 248 -9.39 -18.41 4.62
C LEU A 248 -9.69 -16.94 4.99
N TYR A 249 -8.65 -16.10 5.01
CA TYR A 249 -8.79 -14.66 5.31
C TYR A 249 -9.65 -13.92 4.27
N ASP A 250 -9.67 -14.40 3.02
CA ASP A 250 -10.26 -13.66 1.90
C ASP A 250 -11.76 -13.92 1.72
N SER A 251 -12.26 -15.05 2.23
CA SER A 251 -13.68 -15.39 2.18
C SER A 251 -14.43 -14.97 3.44
N THR A 252 -13.74 -14.38 4.42
CA THR A 252 -14.31 -13.99 5.71
C THR A 252 -14.26 -12.49 5.91
N LYS A 253 -15.40 -11.94 6.35
CA LYS A 253 -15.42 -10.55 6.83
C LYS A 253 -14.67 -10.48 8.16
N PRO A 254 -13.81 -9.47 8.35
CA PRO A 254 -13.17 -9.28 9.65
C PRO A 254 -14.20 -9.07 10.75
N LYS A 255 -13.87 -9.49 11.97
CA LYS A 255 -14.65 -9.22 13.19
C LYS A 255 -14.21 -7.95 13.88
N LEU A 256 -12.96 -7.56 13.70
CA LEU A 256 -12.38 -6.36 14.27
C LEU A 256 -11.47 -5.72 13.23
N VAL A 257 -11.53 -4.40 13.09
CA VAL A 257 -10.56 -3.63 12.31
C VAL A 257 -10.08 -2.48 13.16
N VAL A 258 -8.77 -2.37 13.31
CA VAL A 258 -8.09 -1.35 14.12
C VAL A 258 -7.13 -0.58 13.23
N LEU A 259 -7.21 0.74 13.31
CA LEU A 259 -6.25 1.66 12.72
C LEU A 259 -5.57 2.42 13.86
N ARG A 260 -4.29 2.11 14.07
CA ARG A 260 -3.46 2.55 15.20
C ARG A 260 -4.07 2.15 16.55
N GLU A 261 -4.86 3.03 17.14
CA GLU A 261 -5.50 2.83 18.46
C GLU A 261 -7.02 2.85 18.38
N LYS A 262 -7.57 3.15 17.20
CA LYS A 262 -9.00 3.32 17.01
C LYS A 262 -9.58 2.07 16.39
N VAL A 263 -10.56 1.51 17.08
CA VAL A 263 -11.42 0.46 16.53
C VAL A 263 -12.32 1.11 15.48
N LEU A 264 -12.08 0.77 14.22
CA LEU A 264 -12.91 1.21 13.09
C LEU A 264 -14.09 0.28 12.87
N MET A 265 -13.98 -0.99 13.27
CA MET A 265 -15.08 -1.94 13.20
C MET A 265 -15.01 -2.96 14.33
N ALA A 266 -16.17 -3.29 14.91
CA ALA A 266 -16.34 -4.40 15.84
C ALA A 266 -17.67 -5.12 15.55
N GLY A 267 -17.59 -6.40 15.18
CA GLY A 267 -18.72 -7.15 14.66
C GLY A 267 -19.30 -6.48 13.42
N GLU A 268 -20.59 -6.17 13.46
CA GLU A 268 -21.31 -5.52 12.36
C GLU A 268 -21.24 -3.98 12.41
N ASN A 269 -20.72 -3.42 13.51
CA ASN A 269 -20.69 -1.99 13.73
C ASN A 269 -19.41 -1.37 13.19
N THR A 270 -19.57 -0.41 12.26
CA THR A 270 -18.47 0.40 11.73
C THR A 270 -18.50 1.81 12.31
N PHE A 271 -17.39 2.24 12.90
CA PHE A 271 -17.20 3.54 13.53
C PHE A 271 -16.35 4.44 12.63
N LEU A 272 -17.02 5.30 11.87
CA LEU A 272 -16.32 6.33 11.09
C LEU A 272 -15.76 7.41 12.02
N GLN A 273 -14.52 7.83 11.76
CA GLN A 273 -13.81 8.83 12.54
C GLN A 273 -13.33 9.92 11.58
N PRO A 274 -14.20 10.84 11.15
CA PRO A 274 -13.84 11.84 10.14
C PRO A 274 -12.61 12.64 10.55
N GLY A 275 -11.61 12.66 9.67
CA GLY A 275 -10.34 13.37 9.87
C GLY A 275 -9.36 12.69 10.82
N PHE A 276 -9.64 11.45 11.25
CA PHE A 276 -8.66 10.64 11.96
C PHE A 276 -7.55 10.14 11.03
N GLY A 277 -7.90 9.84 9.79
CA GLY A 277 -6.96 9.41 8.75
C GLY A 277 -5.89 10.46 8.51
N ARG A 278 -4.62 10.04 8.43
CA ARG A 278 -3.50 10.94 8.12
C ARG A 278 -2.93 10.68 6.74
N LYS A 279 -2.43 11.75 6.13
CA LYS A 279 -1.52 11.61 4.99
C LYS A 279 -0.25 10.90 5.46
N ILE A 280 0.14 9.86 4.75
CA ILE A 280 1.41 9.18 4.94
C ILE A 280 2.44 9.92 4.09
N ASP A 281 3.47 10.44 4.74
CA ASP A 281 4.63 11.02 4.06
C ASP A 281 5.77 9.99 4.03
N ILE A 282 6.21 9.64 2.82
CA ILE A 282 7.31 8.71 2.62
C ILE A 282 8.61 9.50 2.53
N SER A 283 9.52 9.27 3.48
CA SER A 283 10.83 9.91 3.50
C SER A 283 11.83 9.24 2.54
N ILE A 284 11.72 7.92 2.33
CA ILE A 284 12.56 7.14 1.42
C ILE A 284 11.70 6.06 0.74
N ALA A 285 11.30 6.31 -0.50
CA ALA A 285 10.77 5.28 -1.40
C ALA A 285 11.94 4.44 -1.95
N GLY A 286 11.69 3.16 -2.25
CA GLY A 286 12.67 2.28 -2.90
C GLY A 286 13.72 1.66 -1.98
N ARG A 287 13.55 1.68 -0.65
CA ARG A 287 14.49 1.08 0.32
C ARG A 287 14.77 -0.41 0.05
N PHE A 288 13.82 -1.10 -0.57
CA PHE A 288 13.87 -2.52 -0.91
C PHE A 288 13.99 -2.79 -2.41
N SER A 289 14.23 -1.77 -3.25
CA SER A 289 14.37 -1.94 -4.71
C SER A 289 15.51 -2.86 -5.13
N SER A 290 16.47 -3.16 -4.24
CA SER A 290 17.57 -4.10 -4.47
C SER A 290 17.22 -5.57 -4.22
N LEU A 291 16.07 -5.90 -3.61
CA LEU A 291 15.75 -7.29 -3.25
C LEU A 291 15.22 -8.16 -4.41
N HIS A 292 14.81 -7.55 -5.54
CA HIS A 292 14.22 -8.27 -6.67
C HIS A 292 14.97 -8.08 -8.00
N THR A 293 16.29 -7.84 -7.94
CA THR A 293 17.16 -7.86 -9.14
C THR A 293 17.81 -9.22 -9.39
N LEU A 294 17.21 -10.31 -8.93
CA LEU A 294 17.68 -11.66 -9.24
C LEU A 294 16.52 -12.52 -9.78
N PRO A 295 16.82 -13.38 -10.77
CA PRO A 295 15.94 -13.78 -11.87
C PRO A 295 14.73 -14.62 -11.49
#